data_AF-A0A6B0SEM2-F1
#
_entry.id   AF-A0A6B0SEM2-F1
#
_cell.length_a   1.000
_cell.length_b   1.000
_cell.length_c   1.000
_cell.angle_alpha   90.00
_cell.angle_beta   90.00
_cell.angle_gamma   90.00
#
_symmetry.space_group_name_H-M   'P 1'
#
loop_
_entity.id
_entity.type
_entity.pdbx_description
1 polymer ?
#
loop_
_entity_poly.entity_id
_entity_poly.type
_entity_poly.pdbx_seq_one_letter_code
_entity_poly.pdbx_strand_id
1 'polypeptide(L)'
;MTSPPGENEQNLGRRLWKLFVSIAVLTWVTVVAGYGGWLVLTASAKLGGPDPKTADGDLLRVRLLAWPDRNRDVMRTDGRAELPLKP
;
A
#
# COMPACT_ATOMS: atom_id res chain seq x y z
N MET A 1 -23.39 -42.18 29.20
CA MET A 1 -24.14 -42.14 27.93
C MET A 1 -23.13 -41.98 26.81
N THR A 2 -22.78 -43.07 26.14
CA THR A 2 -21.93 -43.06 24.95
C THR A 2 -22.81 -42.78 23.74
N SER A 3 -22.53 -41.72 22.99
CA SER A 3 -23.23 -41.38 21.75
C SER A 3 -23.26 -42.56 20.76
N PRO A 4 -24.36 -42.75 20.01
CA PRO A 4 -24.46 -43.82 19.03
C PRO A 4 -23.38 -43.70 17.93
N PRO A 5 -22.89 -44.85 17.39
CA PRO A 5 -21.87 -44.87 16.36
C PRO A 5 -22.42 -44.24 15.08
N GLY A 6 -22.05 -42.99 14.83
CA GLY A 6 -22.51 -42.19 13.68
C GLY A 6 -22.83 -40.73 14.05
N GLU A 7 -23.11 -40.43 15.33
CA GLU A 7 -23.37 -39.06 15.77
C GLU A 7 -22.12 -38.17 15.63
N ASN A 8 -20.94 -38.71 15.96
CA ASN A 8 -19.67 -37.99 15.85
C ASN A 8 -19.26 -37.71 14.39
N GLU A 9 -19.53 -38.63 13.46
CA GLU A 9 -19.22 -38.45 12.03
C GLU A 9 -20.15 -37.41 11.38
N GLN A 10 -21.44 -37.44 11.71
CA GLN A 10 -22.38 -36.39 11.28
C GLN A 10 -21.99 -35.02 11.84
N ASN A 11 -21.50 -34.97 13.09
CA ASN A 11 -21.01 -33.75 13.72
C ASN A 11 -19.73 -33.23 13.04
N LEU A 12 -18.80 -34.13 12.68
CA LEU A 12 -17.58 -33.77 11.96
C LEU A 12 -17.87 -33.26 10.55
N GLY A 13 -18.71 -33.96 9.78
CA GLY A 13 -19.11 -33.53 8.44
C GLY A 13 -19.79 -32.16 8.45
N ARG A 14 -20.67 -31.91 9.44
CA ARG A 14 -21.31 -30.60 9.61
C ARG A 14 -20.33 -29.49 9.98
N ARG A 15 -19.32 -29.79 10.81
CA ARG A 15 -18.25 -28.83 11.17
C ARG A 15 -17.37 -28.51 9.97
N LEU A 16 -16.96 -29.52 9.20
CA LEU A 16 -16.17 -29.34 7.98
C LEU A 16 -16.95 -28.53 6.94
N TRP A 17 -18.24 -28.80 6.77
CA TRP A 17 -19.09 -28.00 5.90
C TRP A 17 -19.17 -26.53 6.33
N LYS A 18 -19.41 -26.28 7.62
CA LYS A 18 -19.41 -24.89 8.16
C LYS A 18 -18.07 -24.20 7.92
N LEU A 19 -16.96 -24.90 8.14
CA LEU A 19 -15.62 -24.37 7.90
C LEU A 19 -15.44 -24.01 6.42
N PHE A 20 -15.82 -24.92 5.51
CA PHE A 20 -15.73 -24.70 4.08
C PHE A 20 -16.53 -23.48 3.63
N VAL A 21 -17.78 -23.37 4.10
CA VAL A 21 -18.64 -22.20 3.84
C VAL A 21 -18.00 -20.91 4.38
N SER A 22 -17.45 -20.95 5.59
CA SER A 22 -16.74 -19.79 6.17
C SER A 22 -15.56 -19.34 5.33
N ILE A 23 -14.73 -20.29 4.90
CA ILE A 23 -13.56 -20.01 4.05
C ILE A 23 -14.03 -19.43 2.71
N ALA A 24 -15.00 -20.05 2.04
CA ALA A 24 -15.51 -19.59 0.77
C ALA A 24 -16.06 -18.15 0.83
N VAL A 25 -16.86 -17.85 1.86
CA VAL A 25 -17.41 -16.50 2.08
C VAL A 25 -16.29 -15.49 2.36
N LEU A 26 -15.36 -15.83 3.26
CA LEU A 26 -14.27 -14.92 3.61
C LEU A 26 -13.37 -14.64 2.40
N THR A 27 -12.98 -15.68 1.66
CA THR A 27 -12.20 -15.54 0.43
C THR A 27 -12.90 -14.67 -0.59
N TRP A 28 -14.21 -14.87 -0.80
CA TRP A 28 -14.98 -14.04 -1.72
C TRP A 28 -15.00 -12.57 -1.29
N VAL A 29 -15.24 -12.29 -0.01
CA VAL A 29 -15.21 -10.93 0.54
C VAL A 29 -13.83 -10.30 0.37
N THR A 30 -12.75 -11.04 0.65
CA THR A 30 -11.38 -10.55 0.47
C THR A 30 -11.07 -10.28 -1.00
N VAL A 31 -11.52 -11.12 -1.92
CA VAL A 31 -11.36 -10.90 -3.37
C VAL A 31 -12.13 -9.65 -3.79
N VAL A 32 -13.40 -9.52 -3.44
CA VAL A 32 -14.22 -8.34 -3.81
C VAL A 32 -13.66 -7.07 -3.19
N ALA A 33 -13.29 -7.07 -1.91
CA ALA A 33 -12.70 -5.91 -1.24
C ALA A 33 -11.29 -5.60 -1.78
N GLY A 34 -10.49 -6.61 -2.08
CA GLY A 34 -9.14 -6.47 -2.62
C GLY A 34 -9.15 -5.94 -4.05
N TYR A 35 -9.83 -6.64 -4.97
CA TYR A 35 -9.96 -6.20 -6.36
C TYR A 35 -10.80 -4.92 -6.49
N GLY A 36 -11.87 -4.79 -5.72
CA GLY A 36 -12.67 -3.56 -5.65
C GLY A 36 -11.85 -2.39 -5.12
N GLY A 37 -11.09 -2.59 -4.05
CA GLY A 37 -10.16 -1.60 -3.50
C GLY A 37 -9.08 -1.21 -4.51
N TRP A 38 -8.48 -2.19 -5.19
CA TRP A 38 -7.52 -1.95 -6.27
C TRP A 38 -8.12 -1.09 -7.39
N LEU A 39 -9.35 -1.40 -7.81
CA LEU A 39 -10.04 -0.68 -8.87
C LEU A 39 -10.35 0.76 -8.46
N VAL A 40 -10.81 0.97 -7.22
CA VAL A 40 -11.04 2.31 -6.64
C VAL A 40 -9.75 3.10 -6.55
N LEU A 41 -8.65 2.49 -6.07
CA LEU A 41 -7.33 3.14 -5.99
C LEU A 41 -6.80 3.51 -7.39
N THR A 42 -6.96 2.60 -8.36
CA THR A 42 -6.54 2.84 -9.75
C THR A 42 -7.35 3.95 -10.40
N ALA A 43 -8.67 3.96 -10.18
CA ALA A 43 -9.55 5.02 -10.67
C ALA A 43 -9.21 6.36 -10.01
N SER A 44 -8.96 6.35 -8.71
CA SER A 44 -8.55 7.54 -7.95
C SER A 44 -7.20 8.07 -8.42
N ALA A 45 -6.22 7.21 -8.70
CA ALA A 45 -4.94 7.62 -9.25
C ALA A 45 -5.04 8.20 -10.68
N LYS A 46 -5.98 7.69 -11.50
CA LYS A 46 -6.24 8.26 -12.83
C LYS A 46 -7.00 9.60 -12.77
N LEU A 47 -7.88 9.77 -11.79
CA LEU A 47 -8.77 10.94 -11.69
C LEU A 47 -8.23 12.02 -10.75
N GLY A 48 -7.28 11.69 -9.87
CA GLY A 48 -6.88 12.50 -8.73
C GLY A 48 -5.40 12.83 -8.71
N GLY A 49 -5.13 14.14 -8.73
CA GLY A 49 -3.83 14.75 -8.48
C GLY A 49 -3.02 15.06 -9.74
N PRO A 50 -2.36 16.21 -9.84
CA PRO A 50 -1.36 16.42 -10.87
C PRO A 50 -0.25 15.39 -10.68
N ASP A 51 -0.24 14.36 -11.52
CA ASP A 51 0.95 13.53 -11.69
C ASP A 51 2.05 14.49 -12.17
N PRO A 52 3.13 14.72 -11.39
CA PRO A 52 4.15 15.66 -11.78
C PRO A 52 4.62 15.26 -13.17
N LYS A 53 4.49 16.17 -14.13
CA LYS A 53 4.90 15.86 -15.50
C LYS A 53 6.38 15.51 -15.45
N THR A 54 6.85 14.68 -16.38
CA THR A 54 8.28 14.33 -16.47
C THR A 54 9.17 15.57 -16.48
N ALA A 55 8.66 16.69 -17.03
CA ALA A 55 9.28 18.02 -16.98
C ALA A 55 9.45 18.60 -15.55
N ASP A 56 8.51 18.37 -14.64
CA ASP A 56 8.60 18.77 -13.22
C ASP A 56 9.61 17.88 -12.46
N GLY A 57 9.66 16.60 -12.83
CA GLY A 57 10.65 15.63 -12.31
C GLY A 57 12.09 15.97 -12.72
N ASP A 58 12.29 16.47 -13.94
CA ASP A 58 13.60 16.91 -14.42
C ASP A 58 14.10 18.15 -13.66
N LEU A 59 13.21 19.11 -13.37
CA LEU A 59 13.55 20.26 -12.53
C LEU A 59 13.94 19.84 -11.11
N LEU A 60 13.22 18.89 -10.50
CA LEU A 60 13.57 18.35 -9.19
C LEU A 60 14.90 17.58 -9.23
N ARG A 61 15.15 16.80 -10.30
CA ARG A 61 16.38 16.03 -10.47
C ARG A 61 17.60 16.95 -10.58
N VAL A 62 17.54 17.99 -11.40
CA VAL A 62 18.63 18.99 -11.53
C VAL A 62 18.89 19.69 -10.20
N ARG A 63 17.81 20.04 -9.51
CA ARG A 63 17.84 20.68 -8.19
C ARG A 63 18.48 19.81 -7.10
N LEU A 64 18.13 18.52 -7.06
CA LEU A 64 18.73 17.53 -6.16
C LEU A 64 20.21 17.27 -6.48
N LEU A 65 20.58 17.22 -7.76
CA LEU A 65 21.98 17.00 -8.17
C LEU A 65 22.90 18.16 -7.76
N ALA A 66 22.41 19.39 -7.82
CA ALA A 66 23.18 20.58 -7.44
C ALA A 66 23.16 20.86 -5.91
N TRP A 67 22.34 20.15 -5.14
CA TRP A 67 22.18 20.36 -3.71
C TRP A 67 23.45 20.11 -2.87
N PRO A 68 24.23 19.02 -3.10
CA PRO A 68 25.42 18.74 -2.30
C PRO A 68 26.48 19.83 -2.39
N ASP A 69 26.67 20.41 -3.58
CA ASP A 69 27.66 21.48 -3.79
C ASP A 69 27.21 22.77 -3.11
N ARG A 70 25.93 23.18 -3.27
CA ARG A 70 25.35 24.32 -2.54
C ARG A 70 25.49 24.17 -1.03
N ASN A 71 25.21 22.96 -0.51
CA ASN A 71 25.33 22.69 0.92
C ASN A 71 26.80 22.77 1.38
N ARG A 72 27.74 22.25 0.58
CA ARG A 72 29.17 22.35 0.88
C ARG A 72 29.65 23.80 0.91
N ASP A 73 29.14 24.65 0.02
CA ASP A 73 29.50 26.08 -0.01
C ASP A 73 28.98 26.84 1.22
N VAL A 74 27.78 26.54 1.73
CA VAL A 74 27.30 27.10 3.00
C VAL A 74 28.19 26.66 4.17
N MET A 75 28.58 25.38 4.21
CA MET A 75 29.46 24.88 5.27
C MET A 75 30.85 25.55 5.26
N ARG A 76 31.35 26.00 4.09
CA ARG A 76 32.61 26.76 3.97
C ARG A 76 32.51 28.19 4.50
N THR A 77 31.31 28.68 4.79
CA THR A 77 31.08 30.00 5.41
C THR A 77 30.83 29.91 6.92
N ASP A 78 31.14 28.77 7.53
CA ASP A 78 30.78 28.44 8.93
C ASP A 78 29.26 28.63 9.19
N GLY A 79 28.43 28.36 8.18
CA GLY A 79 26.98 28.47 8.28
C GLY A 79 26.43 29.90 8.31
N ARG A 80 27.23 30.90 7.95
CA ARG A 80 26.76 32.30 7.88
C ARG A 80 26.10 32.67 6.55
N ALA A 81 26.30 31.88 5.50
CA ALA A 81 25.56 32.01 4.25
C ALA A 81 24.12 31.49 4.41
N GLU A 82 23.23 31.99 3.56
CA GLU A 82 21.83 31.57 3.54
C GLU A 82 21.73 30.07 3.23
N LEU A 83 21.01 29.34 4.10
CA LEU A 83 20.79 27.91 3.93
C LEU A 83 19.88 27.66 2.73
N PRO A 84 20.28 26.81 1.77
CA PRO A 84 19.34 26.33 0.77
C PRO A 84 18.33 25.46 1.52
N LEU A 85 17.06 25.90 1.62
CA LEU A 85 16.01 25.22 2.40
C LEU A 85 15.27 24.11 1.61
N LYS A 86 15.46 24.07 0.28
CA LYS A 86 14.87 23.05 -0.60
C LYS A 86 15.72 22.83 -1.85
N PRO A 87 15.87 21.57 -2.34
CA PRO A 87 16.49 21.31 -3.63
C PRO A 87 15.94 22.22 -4.72
#